data_AF-B8LCT2-F1
#
_entry.id   AF-B8LCT2-F1
#
_cell.length_a   1.000
_cell.length_b   1.000
_cell.length_c   1.000
_cell.angle_alpha   90.00
_cell.angle_beta   90.00
_cell.angle_gamma   90.00
#
_symmetry.space_group_name_H-M   'P 1'
#
loop_
_entity.id
_entity.type
_entity.pdbx_description
1 polymer ?
#
loop_
_entity_poly.entity_id
_entity_poly.type
_entity_poly.pdbx_seq_one_letter_code
_entity_poly.pdbx_strand_id
1 'polypeptide(L)'
;MTPKPNPNAVTDAPVLTCLRTFPRFLLNTKFVVAIATLYLIKGEFHPHIQTSPFSNEISSSLATKESNGFFTDVADDTWELLKRKAHDMQPNTHNPTRSNPKAFFQENYEPEFVCQNERRVGRLGDGGKWICDPHRIITGTHNIECLVYSIGSNGDASFEAGVLQDVSSDCEIHVFDFGTYANAVAKQTGYNSTHTSVGYIK
;
A
#
# COMPACT_ATOMS: atom_id res chain seq x y z
N MET A 1 -25.45 35.97 -23.83
CA MET A 1 -25.10 35.84 -22.40
C MET A 1 -26.18 34.99 -21.75
N THR A 2 -25.93 33.69 -21.57
CA THR A 2 -26.83 32.76 -20.89
C THR A 2 -26.46 32.71 -19.40
N PRO A 3 -27.43 32.66 -18.47
CA PRO A 3 -27.12 32.63 -17.04
C PRO A 3 -26.54 31.26 -16.63
N LYS A 4 -25.49 31.28 -15.81
CA LYS A 4 -24.91 30.08 -15.19
C LYS A 4 -25.87 29.52 -14.11
N PRO A 5 -26.01 28.19 -13.99
CA PRO A 5 -26.83 27.57 -12.96
C PRO A 5 -26.17 27.61 -11.57
N ASN A 6 -27.02 27.69 -10.55
CA ASN A 6 -26.74 27.82 -9.12
C ASN A 6 -26.22 26.50 -8.50
N PRO A 7 -25.13 26.52 -7.69
CA PRO A 7 -24.52 25.32 -7.12
C PRO A 7 -25.23 24.69 -5.90
N ASN A 8 -26.39 25.19 -5.46
CA ASN A 8 -27.05 24.71 -4.23
C ASN A 8 -28.40 23.99 -4.46
N ALA A 9 -28.56 23.25 -5.56
CA ALA A 9 -29.70 22.35 -5.74
C ALA A 9 -29.38 20.96 -5.16
N VAL A 10 -29.73 20.76 -3.89
CA VAL A 10 -29.80 19.44 -3.28
C VAL A 10 -31.11 18.79 -3.71
N THR A 11 -31.04 17.79 -4.57
CA THR A 11 -32.16 16.91 -4.91
C THR A 11 -31.88 15.52 -4.38
N ASP A 12 -32.73 15.07 -3.46
CA ASP A 12 -32.74 13.72 -2.90
C ASP A 12 -32.89 12.67 -4.00
N ALA A 13 -31.88 11.81 -4.15
CA ALA A 13 -31.93 10.64 -5.00
C ALA A 13 -32.29 9.40 -4.16
N PRO A 14 -33.33 8.63 -4.51
CA PRO A 14 -33.66 7.41 -3.81
C PRO A 14 -32.63 6.30 -4.12
N VAL A 15 -32.24 5.60 -3.05
CA VAL A 15 -31.40 4.40 -3.07
C VAL A 15 -32.04 3.34 -3.98
N LEU A 16 -31.38 3.05 -5.10
CA LEU A 16 -31.79 2.00 -6.03
C LEU A 16 -31.28 0.64 -5.52
N THR A 17 -32.12 -0.04 -4.75
CA THR A 17 -31.92 -1.43 -4.31
C THR A 17 -31.91 -2.35 -5.53
N CYS A 18 -30.76 -2.98 -5.80
CA CYS A 18 -30.61 -4.01 -6.82
C CYS A 18 -31.25 -5.33 -6.35
N LEU A 19 -32.58 -5.45 -6.43
CA LEU A 19 -33.28 -6.72 -6.28
C LEU A 19 -33.41 -7.38 -7.66
N ARG A 20 -32.54 -8.37 -7.90
CA ARG A 20 -32.61 -9.26 -9.06
C ARG A 20 -33.91 -10.06 -9.04
N THR A 21 -34.73 -9.86 -10.05
CA THR A 21 -35.91 -10.67 -10.34
C THR A 21 -35.47 -12.07 -10.79
N PHE A 22 -35.59 -13.07 -9.91
CA PHE A 22 -35.51 -14.48 -10.33
C PHE A 22 -36.89 -14.92 -10.86
N PRO A 23 -36.98 -15.59 -12.02
CA PRO A 23 -38.22 -16.17 -12.49
C PRO A 23 -38.64 -17.32 -11.56
N ARG A 24 -39.89 -17.26 -11.09
CA ARG A 24 -40.54 -18.31 -10.30
C ARG A 24 -40.67 -19.58 -11.14
N PHE A 25 -39.68 -20.46 -11.08
CA PHE A 25 -39.84 -21.85 -11.47
C PHE A 25 -40.74 -22.53 -10.43
N LEU A 26 -42.02 -22.71 -10.77
CA LEU A 26 -42.95 -23.58 -10.06
C LEU A 26 -42.53 -25.04 -10.29
N LEU A 27 -41.46 -25.50 -9.62
CA LEU A 27 -41.22 -26.93 -9.50
C LEU A 27 -42.15 -27.49 -8.41
N ASN A 28 -42.96 -28.46 -8.82
CA ASN A 28 -43.82 -29.28 -7.97
C ASN A 28 -43.15 -29.65 -6.64
N THR A 29 -43.65 -29.07 -5.55
CA THR A 29 -43.17 -29.30 -4.17
C THR A 29 -43.23 -30.77 -3.75
N LYS A 30 -44.01 -31.60 -4.45
CA LYS A 30 -44.10 -33.05 -4.18
C LYS A 30 -42.87 -33.84 -4.65
N PHE A 31 -42.11 -33.35 -5.64
CA PHE A 31 -40.96 -34.09 -6.19
C PHE A 31 -39.68 -33.89 -5.38
N VAL A 32 -39.48 -32.67 -4.83
CA VAL A 32 -38.29 -32.34 -4.02
C VAL A 32 -38.30 -33.08 -2.67
N VAL A 33 -39.47 -33.27 -2.06
CA VAL A 33 -39.59 -33.98 -0.78
C VAL A 33 -39.27 -35.47 -0.92
N ALA A 34 -39.61 -36.12 -2.04
CA ALA A 34 -39.32 -37.53 -2.27
C ALA A 34 -37.82 -37.80 -2.51
N ILE A 35 -37.11 -36.86 -3.13
CA ILE A 35 -35.65 -36.97 -3.32
C ILE A 35 -34.93 -36.74 -1.98
N ALA A 36 -35.37 -35.76 -1.18
CA ALA A 36 -34.76 -35.50 0.14
C ALA A 36 -34.90 -36.68 1.11
N THR A 37 -36.02 -37.41 1.10
CA THR A 37 -36.19 -38.61 1.96
C THR A 37 -35.42 -39.83 1.48
N LEU A 38 -35.15 -39.97 0.17
CA LEU A 38 -34.28 -41.05 -0.34
C LEU A 38 -32.79 -40.82 -0.01
N TYR A 39 -32.34 -39.57 0.04
CA TYR A 39 -30.96 -39.25 0.43
C TYR A 39 -30.69 -39.38 1.95
N LEU A 40 -31.73 -39.28 2.80
CA LEU A 40 -31.55 -39.41 4.26
C LEU A 40 -31.42 -40.86 4.76
N ILE A 41 -31.68 -41.88 3.94
CA ILE A 41 -31.65 -43.30 4.37
C ILE A 41 -30.38 -44.02 3.90
N LYS A 42 -29.54 -43.43 3.04
CA LYS A 42 -28.41 -44.16 2.40
C LYS A 42 -27.03 -43.49 2.44
N GLY A 43 -26.81 -42.52 3.33
CA GLY A 43 -25.51 -41.85 3.37
C GLY A 43 -25.00 -41.65 4.78
N GLU A 44 -24.41 -42.69 5.38
CA GLU A 44 -23.28 -42.47 6.29
C GLU A 44 -22.12 -41.92 5.47
N PHE A 45 -22.24 -40.66 5.07
CA PHE A 45 -21.11 -39.89 4.58
C PHE A 45 -20.31 -39.55 5.82
N HIS A 46 -19.43 -40.47 6.24
CA HIS A 46 -18.30 -40.11 7.08
C HIS A 46 -17.38 -39.27 6.20
N PRO A 47 -17.30 -37.93 6.36
CA PRO A 47 -16.21 -37.21 5.75
C PRO A 47 -14.95 -37.73 6.42
N HIS A 48 -14.23 -38.61 5.71
CA HIS A 48 -12.84 -38.87 6.06
C HIS A 48 -12.11 -37.56 5.75
N ILE A 49 -12.07 -36.66 6.73
CA ILE A 49 -11.13 -35.55 6.74
C ILE A 49 -9.77 -36.23 6.83
N GLN A 50 -9.17 -36.53 5.67
CA GLN A 50 -7.74 -36.75 5.61
C GLN A 50 -7.12 -35.42 5.97
N THR A 51 -6.80 -35.23 7.25
CA THR A 51 -5.73 -34.32 7.64
C THR A 51 -4.46 -34.88 7.02
N SER A 52 -4.19 -34.51 5.77
CA SER A 52 -2.91 -34.84 5.16
C SER A 52 -1.83 -34.12 5.98
N PRO A 53 -0.75 -34.81 6.38
CA PRO A 53 0.35 -34.21 7.11
C PRO A 53 1.29 -33.48 6.15
N PHE A 54 0.72 -32.62 5.30
CA PHE A 54 1.50 -31.76 4.40
C PHE A 54 1.30 -30.31 4.83
N SER A 55 1.68 -30.01 6.07
CA SER A 55 2.19 -28.68 6.37
C SER A 55 3.54 -28.57 5.67
N ASN A 56 3.51 -28.27 4.36
CA ASN A 56 4.64 -27.59 3.76
C ASN A 56 4.71 -26.25 4.49
N GLU A 57 5.52 -26.20 5.55
CA GLU A 57 5.89 -24.94 6.19
C GLU A 57 6.41 -24.04 5.07
N ILE A 58 5.68 -22.96 4.81
CA ILE A 58 6.06 -21.98 3.80
C ILE A 58 7.30 -21.27 4.36
N SER A 59 8.48 -21.66 3.87
CA SER A 59 9.75 -21.06 4.28
C SER A 59 9.81 -19.62 3.83
N SER A 60 10.22 -18.72 4.73
CA SER A 60 10.56 -17.31 4.49
C SER A 60 12.05 -17.01 4.75
N SER A 61 12.86 -18.07 4.83
CA SER A 61 14.28 -17.99 5.21
C SER A 61 15.10 -17.12 4.27
N LEU A 62 14.77 -17.12 2.98
CA LEU A 62 15.46 -16.37 1.95
C LEU A 62 15.17 -14.88 2.07
N ALA A 63 13.89 -14.52 2.17
CA ALA A 63 13.47 -13.13 2.38
C ALA A 63 14.08 -12.57 3.66
N THR A 64 14.02 -13.34 4.75
CA THR A 64 14.59 -12.95 6.05
C THR A 64 16.08 -12.67 5.93
N LYS A 65 16.83 -13.56 5.29
CA LYS A 65 18.27 -13.44 5.14
C LYS A 65 18.67 -12.27 4.23
N GLU A 66 18.09 -12.17 3.05
CA GLU A 66 18.49 -11.18 2.03
C GLU A 66 18.00 -9.76 2.36
N SER A 67 16.92 -9.63 3.14
CA SER A 67 16.41 -8.33 3.62
C SER A 67 16.98 -7.91 4.99
N ASN A 68 17.97 -8.63 5.51
CA ASN A 68 18.53 -8.42 6.86
C ASN A 68 17.45 -8.41 7.96
N GLY A 69 16.46 -9.28 7.84
CA GLY A 69 15.35 -9.44 8.79
C GLY A 69 14.10 -8.66 8.42
N PHE A 70 14.15 -7.64 7.56
CA PHE A 70 12.99 -6.75 7.31
C PHE A 70 11.73 -7.50 6.84
N PHE A 71 11.88 -8.56 6.04
CA PHE A 71 10.81 -9.44 5.60
C PHE A 71 10.96 -10.83 6.23
N THR A 72 10.19 -11.12 7.29
CA THR A 72 10.19 -12.43 7.97
C THR A 72 9.05 -13.37 7.55
N ASP A 73 8.08 -12.84 6.81
CA ASP A 73 6.80 -13.45 6.47
C ASP A 73 6.55 -13.54 4.95
N VAL A 74 7.55 -13.16 4.16
CA VAL A 74 7.52 -13.30 2.70
C VAL A 74 8.06 -14.67 2.34
N ALA A 75 7.21 -15.51 1.75
CA ALA A 75 7.56 -16.84 1.28
C ALA A 75 8.74 -16.83 0.28
N ASP A 76 9.60 -17.84 0.31
CA ASP A 76 10.80 -17.91 -0.51
C ASP A 76 10.49 -17.87 -2.02
N ASP A 77 9.40 -18.50 -2.45
CA ASP A 77 8.93 -18.48 -3.85
C ASP A 77 8.47 -17.08 -4.28
N THR A 78 7.83 -16.36 -3.36
CA THR A 78 7.36 -14.99 -3.55
C THR A 78 8.53 -14.02 -3.57
N TRP A 79 9.52 -14.21 -2.70
CA TRP A 79 10.75 -13.42 -2.69
C TRP A 79 11.54 -13.58 -3.99
N GLU A 80 11.68 -14.81 -4.48
CA GLU A 80 12.27 -15.08 -5.80
C GLU A 80 11.49 -14.43 -6.94
N LEU A 81 10.15 -14.41 -6.86
CA LEU A 81 9.33 -13.69 -7.84
C LEU A 81 9.56 -12.19 -7.79
N LEU A 82 9.68 -11.58 -6.61
CA LEU A 82 9.97 -10.15 -6.46
C LEU A 82 11.34 -9.80 -7.05
N LYS A 83 12.37 -10.62 -6.79
CA LYS A 83 13.71 -10.45 -7.39
C LYS A 83 13.66 -10.52 -8.92
N ARG A 84 12.94 -11.50 -9.48
CA ARG A 84 12.76 -11.60 -10.94
C ARG A 84 12.07 -10.37 -11.51
N LYS A 85 10.99 -9.90 -10.88
CA LYS A 85 10.31 -8.67 -11.32
C LYS A 85 11.23 -7.46 -11.30
N ALA A 86 12.00 -7.25 -10.23
CA ALA A 86 12.95 -6.15 -10.13
C ALA A 86 14.03 -6.24 -11.23
N HIS A 87 14.54 -7.44 -11.50
CA HIS A 87 15.48 -7.68 -12.58
C HIS A 87 14.87 -7.41 -13.97
N ASP A 88 13.66 -7.89 -14.22
CA ASP A 88 12.99 -7.75 -15.52
C ASP A 88 12.55 -6.30 -15.82
N MET A 89 12.40 -5.47 -14.79
CA MET A 89 12.16 -4.03 -14.94
C MET A 89 13.45 -3.25 -15.30
N GLN A 90 14.62 -3.89 -15.34
CA GLN A 90 15.87 -3.23 -15.71
C GLN A 90 16.17 -3.34 -17.22
N PRO A 91 16.67 -2.26 -17.87
CA PRO A 91 16.84 -0.92 -17.31
C PRO A 91 15.47 -0.28 -17.07
N ASN A 92 15.27 0.33 -15.90
CA ASN A 92 14.02 1.03 -15.56
C ASN A 92 13.95 2.41 -16.24
N THR A 93 14.70 2.59 -17.31
CA THR A 93 14.81 3.84 -18.04
C THR A 93 14.47 3.65 -19.50
N HIS A 94 13.66 4.54 -20.05
CA HIS A 94 13.43 4.62 -21.48
C HIS A 94 14.41 5.61 -22.14
N ASN A 95 14.62 5.48 -23.45
CA ASN A 95 15.37 6.48 -24.20
C ASN A 95 14.68 7.84 -24.07
N PRO A 96 15.38 8.88 -23.60
CA PRO A 96 14.72 10.10 -23.17
C PRO A 96 13.98 10.81 -24.31
N THR A 97 12.65 10.89 -24.20
CA THR A 97 11.85 11.74 -25.06
C THR A 97 12.11 13.19 -24.66
N ARG A 98 12.64 13.99 -25.60
CA ARG A 98 13.17 15.35 -25.33
C ARG A 98 12.09 16.41 -25.03
N SER A 99 10.84 16.06 -24.75
CA SER A 99 9.75 17.03 -24.81
C SER A 99 9.56 17.88 -23.56
N ASN A 100 9.98 17.44 -22.36
CA ASN A 100 9.74 18.24 -21.15
C ASN A 100 10.72 17.93 -19.99
N PRO A 101 11.70 18.81 -19.68
CA PRO A 101 12.61 18.63 -18.54
C PRO A 101 11.89 18.48 -17.19
N LYS A 102 10.71 19.08 -17.02
CA LYS A 102 9.93 18.99 -15.78
C LYS A 102 9.27 17.63 -15.57
N ALA A 103 9.02 16.90 -16.66
CA ALA A 103 8.42 15.57 -16.62
C ALA A 103 9.47 14.48 -16.85
N PHE A 104 10.76 14.84 -16.95
CA PHE A 104 11.82 13.90 -17.32
C PHE A 104 11.82 12.66 -16.41
N PHE A 105 11.75 12.83 -15.09
CA PHE A 105 11.75 11.68 -14.20
C PHE A 105 10.47 10.84 -14.32
N GLN A 106 9.30 11.47 -14.46
CA GLN A 106 8.03 10.76 -14.61
C GLN A 106 7.87 10.05 -15.96
N GLU A 107 8.47 10.58 -17.03
CA GLU A 107 8.36 10.04 -18.38
C GLU A 107 9.46 9.01 -18.69
N ASN A 108 10.57 9.02 -17.94
CA ASN A 108 11.75 8.24 -18.30
C ASN A 108 12.18 7.24 -17.24
N TYR A 109 11.65 7.27 -16.03
CA TYR A 109 11.98 6.30 -14.99
C TYR A 109 10.73 5.54 -14.53
N GLU A 110 10.82 4.22 -14.59
CA GLU A 110 9.87 3.31 -13.94
C GLU A 110 10.40 2.93 -12.55
N PRO A 111 9.53 2.50 -11.62
CA PRO A 111 9.95 1.98 -10.32
C PRO A 111 10.92 0.79 -10.46
N GLU A 112 11.97 0.74 -9.63
CA GLU A 112 12.96 -0.35 -9.64
C GLU A 112 12.49 -1.61 -8.89
N PHE A 113 11.57 -1.45 -7.96
CA PHE A 113 11.09 -2.52 -7.09
C PHE A 113 9.58 -2.41 -6.89
N VAL A 114 8.88 -3.55 -6.98
CA VAL A 114 7.43 -3.63 -6.76
C VAL A 114 7.17 -3.95 -5.30
N CYS A 115 6.34 -3.13 -4.66
CA CYS A 115 6.00 -3.27 -3.26
C CYS A 115 4.71 -4.05 -3.09
N GLN A 116 4.66 -4.93 -2.09
CA GLN A 116 3.44 -5.70 -1.82
C GLN A 116 2.36 -4.79 -1.24
N ASN A 117 2.75 -3.84 -0.39
CA ASN A 117 1.86 -2.83 0.16
C ASN A 117 2.51 -1.45 0.00
N GLU A 118 2.10 -0.68 -1.01
CA GLU A 118 2.52 0.71 -1.15
C GLU A 118 1.52 1.65 -0.47
N ARG A 119 2.03 2.71 0.16
CA ARG A 119 1.20 3.79 0.70
C ARG A 119 1.86 5.13 0.41
N ARG A 120 1.02 6.09 0.01
CA ARG A 120 1.42 7.49 -0.11
C ARG A 120 1.51 8.12 1.28
N VAL A 121 2.67 8.66 1.63
CA VAL A 121 2.94 9.36 2.90
C VAL A 121 3.17 10.85 2.62
N GLY A 122 2.48 11.70 3.37
CA GLY A 122 2.50 13.16 3.18
C GLY A 122 1.50 13.66 2.12
N ARG A 123 1.74 14.87 1.60
CA ARG A 123 0.80 15.55 0.69
C ARG A 123 0.62 14.81 -0.65
N LEU A 124 -0.59 14.91 -1.22
CA LEU A 124 -0.87 14.50 -2.60
C LEU A 124 -0.19 15.43 -3.61
N GLY A 125 0.40 14.85 -4.67
CA GLY A 125 1.06 15.59 -5.74
C GLY A 125 2.58 15.67 -5.56
N ASP A 126 3.14 16.87 -5.50
CA ASP A 126 4.54 17.08 -5.11
C ASP A 126 4.69 17.09 -3.57
N GLY A 127 5.90 16.87 -3.08
CA GLY A 127 6.21 16.79 -1.64
C GLY A 127 6.10 15.36 -1.08
N GLY A 128 4.89 14.80 -1.02
CA GLY A 128 4.68 13.43 -0.50
C GLY A 128 5.37 12.33 -1.33
N LYS A 129 5.60 11.17 -0.73
CA LYS A 129 6.33 10.05 -1.34
C LYS A 129 5.57 8.73 -1.20
N TRP A 130 5.73 7.84 -2.18
CA TRP A 130 5.26 6.46 -2.08
C TRP A 130 6.28 5.64 -1.29
N ILE A 131 5.82 4.98 -0.23
CA ILE A 131 6.65 4.17 0.67
C ILE A 131 6.14 2.74 0.66
N CYS A 132 7.09 1.80 0.66
CA CYS A 132 6.83 0.38 0.66
C CYS A 132 6.73 -0.15 2.08
N ASP A 133 5.64 -0.88 2.32
CA ASP A 133 5.32 -1.56 3.56
C ASP A 133 5.53 -0.68 4.83
N PRO A 134 5.03 0.58 4.87
CA PRO A 134 5.30 1.46 6.01
C PRO A 134 4.75 0.91 7.34
N HIS A 135 3.75 0.03 7.28
CA HIS A 135 3.22 -0.69 8.45
C HIS A 135 4.27 -1.52 9.19
N ARG A 136 5.33 -1.99 8.50
CA ARG A 136 6.43 -2.76 9.10
C ARG A 136 7.40 -1.87 9.89
N ILE A 137 7.45 -0.59 9.58
CA ILE A 137 8.24 0.41 10.33
C ILE A 137 7.56 0.68 11.68
N ILE A 138 6.22 0.66 11.72
CA ILE A 138 5.41 0.92 12.92
C ILE A 138 5.59 -0.18 13.97
N THR A 139 5.69 -1.43 13.53
CA THR A 139 5.62 -2.60 14.42
C THR A 139 6.95 -2.95 15.07
N GLY A 140 8.02 -2.19 14.80
CA GLY A 140 9.30 -2.33 15.51
C GLY A 140 9.87 -3.74 15.47
N THR A 141 9.62 -4.51 14.39
CA THR A 141 9.92 -5.95 14.27
C THR A 141 11.38 -6.32 14.54
N HIS A 142 12.28 -5.34 14.65
CA HIS A 142 13.71 -5.52 14.90
C HIS A 142 14.33 -4.55 15.93
N ASN A 143 13.57 -3.87 16.79
CA ASN A 143 14.08 -2.76 17.64
C ASN A 143 14.78 -1.65 16.84
N ILE A 144 14.44 -1.49 15.56
CA ILE A 144 14.98 -0.42 14.72
C ILE A 144 14.13 0.81 14.99
N GLU A 145 14.74 1.81 15.65
CA GLU A 145 14.16 3.13 15.80
C GLU A 145 13.97 3.73 14.39
N CYS A 146 12.77 4.23 14.11
CA CYS A 146 12.44 4.81 12.81
C CYS A 146 13.36 6.03 12.57
N LEU A 147 14.29 5.91 11.62
CA LEU A 147 15.27 6.94 11.30
C LEU A 147 15.15 7.34 9.83
N VAL A 148 14.91 8.63 9.58
CA VAL A 148 14.72 9.19 8.24
C VAL A 148 15.76 10.27 7.98
N TYR A 149 16.51 10.11 6.89
CA TYR A 149 17.34 11.15 6.31
C TYR A 149 16.66 11.69 5.07
N SER A 150 16.23 12.95 5.10
CA SER A 150 15.57 13.61 3.98
C SER A 150 16.47 14.71 3.43
N ILE A 151 16.74 14.69 2.12
CA ILE A 151 17.67 15.60 1.47
C ILE A 151 16.97 16.32 0.31
N GLY A 152 17.07 17.64 0.27
CA GLY A 152 16.56 18.46 -0.84
C GLY A 152 15.04 18.61 -0.86
N SER A 153 14.41 18.74 0.30
CA SER A 153 12.96 18.96 0.44
C SER A 153 12.50 20.32 -0.13
N ASN A 154 13.43 21.23 -0.41
CA ASN A 154 13.21 22.59 -0.88
C ASN A 154 12.18 23.34 -0.02
N GLY A 155 12.25 23.12 1.29
CA GLY A 155 11.33 23.69 2.28
C GLY A 155 9.92 23.07 2.33
N ASP A 156 9.62 22.06 1.52
CA ASP A 156 8.39 21.25 1.64
C ASP A 156 8.67 20.03 2.52
N ALA A 157 8.25 20.10 3.77
CA ALA A 157 8.43 19.02 4.74
C ALA A 157 7.15 18.17 4.93
N SER A 158 6.27 18.14 3.92
CA SER A 158 5.00 17.42 4.01
C SER A 158 5.17 15.90 4.04
N PHE A 159 6.27 15.38 3.49
CA PHE A 159 6.61 13.96 3.60
C PHE A 159 6.99 13.60 5.04
N GLU A 160 7.86 14.38 5.65
CA GLU A 160 8.38 14.22 7.01
C GLU A 160 7.25 14.35 8.03
N ALA A 161 6.39 15.35 7.85
CA ALA A 161 5.17 15.50 8.64
C ALA A 161 4.25 14.28 8.46
N GLY A 162 4.13 13.77 7.23
CA GLY A 162 3.41 12.54 6.93
C GLY A 162 4.00 11.32 7.63
N VAL A 163 5.33 11.18 7.71
CA VAL A 163 5.99 10.08 8.42
C VAL A 163 5.62 10.11 9.91
N LEU A 164 5.72 11.29 10.54
CA LEU A 164 5.36 11.47 11.95
C LEU A 164 3.88 11.15 12.22
N GLN A 165 3.00 11.45 11.27
CA GLN A 165 1.56 11.24 11.40
C GLN A 165 1.11 9.81 11.07
N ASP A 166 1.62 9.25 9.97
CA ASP A 166 1.09 8.05 9.33
C ASP A 166 1.91 6.79 9.60
N VAL A 167 3.17 6.96 10.00
CA VAL A 167 4.13 5.86 10.24
C VAL A 167 4.40 5.77 11.73
N SER A 168 5.10 6.74 12.32
CA SER A 168 5.33 6.77 13.76
C SER A 168 5.68 8.17 14.23
N SER A 169 5.03 8.62 15.30
CA SER A 169 5.32 9.90 15.96
C SER A 169 6.72 9.93 16.59
N ASP A 170 7.33 8.77 16.78
CA ASP A 170 8.62 8.63 17.46
C ASP A 170 9.79 8.59 16.47
N CYS A 171 9.53 8.69 15.16
CA CYS A 171 10.57 8.70 14.14
C CYS A 171 11.55 9.86 14.37
N GLU A 172 12.85 9.56 14.35
CA GLU A 172 13.93 10.53 14.26
C GLU A 172 14.12 10.92 12.79
N ILE A 173 14.01 12.21 12.49
CA ILE A 173 14.04 12.75 11.13
C ILE A 173 15.10 13.84 11.02
N HIS A 174 16.05 13.67 10.11
CA HIS A 174 17.06 14.66 9.79
C HIS A 174 16.82 15.20 8.39
N VAL A 175 16.53 16.50 8.29
CA VAL A 175 16.27 17.18 7.03
C VAL A 175 17.49 18.01 6.64
N PHE A 176 18.00 17.79 5.44
CA PHE A 176 19.13 18.53 4.89
C PHE A 176 18.73 19.25 3.61
N ASP A 177 19.00 20.54 3.55
CA ASP A 177 18.67 21.36 2.39
C ASP A 177 19.78 22.37 2.07
N PHE A 178 19.85 22.78 0.81
CA PHE A 178 20.74 23.85 0.35
C PHE A 178 20.21 25.24 0.73
N GLY A 179 18.91 25.37 1.02
CA GLY A 179 18.28 26.62 1.45
C GLY A 179 18.04 26.75 2.96
N THR A 180 17.79 27.98 3.41
CA THR A 180 17.46 28.25 4.82
C THR A 180 15.98 28.00 5.13
N TYR A 181 15.60 26.74 5.32
CA TYR A 181 14.20 26.33 5.48
C TYR A 181 13.77 25.87 6.88
N ALA A 182 14.62 26.02 7.90
CA ALA A 182 14.33 25.51 9.26
C ALA A 182 12.95 25.91 9.80
N ASN A 183 12.54 27.17 9.66
CA ASN A 183 11.22 27.64 10.10
C ASN A 183 10.06 27.01 9.31
N ALA A 184 10.24 26.79 8.00
CA ALA A 184 9.22 26.17 7.15
C ALA A 184 9.04 24.69 7.49
N VAL A 185 10.15 23.97 7.69
CA VAL A 185 10.16 22.56 8.13
C VAL A 185 9.52 22.43 9.50
N ALA A 186 9.91 23.29 10.46
CA ALA A 186 9.37 23.31 11.81
C ALA A 186 7.84 23.47 11.84
N LYS A 187 7.31 24.41 11.04
CA LYS A 187 5.87 24.66 10.97
C LYS A 187 5.08 23.45 10.43
N GLN A 188 5.64 22.71 9.48
CA GLN A 188 4.97 21.58 8.83
C GLN A 188 5.02 20.31 9.68
N THR A 189 6.15 20.06 10.33
CA THR A 189 6.37 18.89 11.19
C THR A 189 5.82 19.07 12.61
N GLY A 190 5.36 20.27 12.97
CA GLY A 190 4.91 20.60 14.31
C GLY A 190 6.05 20.79 15.32
N TYR A 191 7.30 20.81 14.85
CA TYR A 191 8.57 21.00 15.57
C TYR A 191 8.54 20.58 17.04
N ASN A 192 8.76 19.29 17.27
CA ASN A 192 9.41 18.87 18.50
C ASN A 192 10.91 18.69 18.18
N SER A 193 11.76 19.58 18.69
CA SER A 193 13.21 19.57 18.43
C SER A 193 13.92 18.28 18.86
N THR A 194 13.24 17.39 19.59
CA THR A 194 13.76 16.08 19.99
C THR A 194 13.73 15.05 18.85
N HIS A 195 12.85 15.19 17.85
CA HIS A 195 12.66 14.19 16.79
C HIS A 195 12.97 14.72 15.39
N THR A 196 13.05 16.03 15.19
CA THR A 196 13.37 16.59 13.87
C THR A 196 14.52 17.58 13.94
N SER A 197 15.59 17.29 13.19
CA SER A 197 16.74 18.18 13.02
C SER A 197 16.78 18.75 11.60
N VAL A 198 17.30 19.98 11.46
CA VAL A 198 17.48 20.61 10.15
C VAL A 198 18.94 21.02 9.97
N GLY A 199 19.61 20.38 9.03
CA GLY A 199 20.96 20.70 8.59
C GLY A 199 20.98 21.49 7.28
N TYR A 200 22.08 22.22 7.05
CA TYR A 200 22.31 22.98 5.83
C TYR A 200 23.47 22.37 5.05
N ILE A 201 23.27 22.11 3.76
CA ILE A 201 24.33 21.69 2.84
C ILE A 201 24.88 22.93 2.15
N LYS A 202 26.18 23.20 2.31
CA LYS A 202 26.90 24.31 1.67
C LYS A 202 27.43 23.94 0.30
#